data_AF-Q5GT85-F1
#
_entry.id   AF-Q5GT85-F1
#
_cell.length_a   1.000
_cell.length_b   1.000
_cell.length_c   1.000
_cell.angle_alpha   90.00
_cell.angle_beta   90.00
_cell.angle_gamma   90.00
#
_symmetry.space_group_name_H-M   'P 1'
#
loop_
_entity.id
_entity.type
_entity.pdbx_description
1 polymer ?
#
loop_
_entity_poly.entity_id
_entity_poly.type
_entity_poly.pdbx_seq_one_letter_code
_entity_poly.pdbx_strand_id
1 'polypeptide(L)'
;MYGNHASIKLEDNKKEFKISEFLNSDFCQKNGISGFSTLHRDEKSGMHGFVAEEGEGKDKRKVRHYVVTDGSYEITLNWPVNGETHIIKIRIYPDGEKLTEIIE
;
A
#
# COMPACT_ATOMS: atom_id res chain seq x y z
N MET A 1 -2.61 -18.30 0.22
CA MET A 1 -1.96 -18.26 -1.11
C MET A 1 -1.71 -16.81 -1.46
N TYR A 2 -0.45 -16.39 -1.56
CA TYR A 2 -0.12 -15.10 -2.13
C TYR A 2 -0.44 -15.18 -3.63
N GLY A 3 -1.42 -14.40 -4.10
CA GLY A 3 -1.78 -14.37 -5.52
C GLY A 3 -0.66 -13.80 -6.39
N ASN A 4 -0.97 -13.49 -7.65
CA ASN A 4 -0.02 -12.80 -8.53
C ASN A 4 0.35 -11.44 -7.89
N HIS A 5 1.66 -11.12 -7.90
CA HIS A 5 2.20 -9.91 -7.30
C HIS A 5 3.15 -9.20 -8.27
N ALA A 6 3.35 -7.91 -8.07
CA ALA A 6 4.32 -7.12 -8.83
C ALA A 6 5.42 -6.55 -7.93
N SER A 7 6.66 -6.62 -8.39
CA SER A 7 7.81 -5.99 -7.73
C SER A 7 8.19 -4.71 -8.46
N ILE A 8 8.27 -3.62 -7.72
CA ILE A 8 8.54 -2.28 -8.24
C ILE A 8 9.86 -1.81 -7.64
N LYS A 9 10.89 -1.69 -8.48
CA LYS A 9 12.15 -1.08 -8.07
C LYS A 9 12.01 0.44 -8.08
N LEU A 10 12.23 1.06 -6.92
CA LEU A 10 12.29 2.51 -6.81
C LEU A 10 13.77 2.92 -6.87
N GLU A 11 14.19 3.44 -8.01
CA GLU A 11 15.50 4.11 -8.11
C GLU A 11 15.49 5.41 -7.29
N ASP A 12 16.67 5.82 -6.82
CA ASP A 12 16.85 7.04 -6.02
C ASP A 12 16.13 8.23 -6.70
N ASN A 13 15.32 8.95 -5.91
CA ASN A 13 14.56 10.17 -6.26
C ASN A 13 13.14 10.04 -6.85
N LYS A 14 12.45 8.90 -6.76
CA LYS A 14 10.99 8.91 -6.98
C LYS A 14 10.27 9.58 -5.81
N LYS A 15 9.80 10.83 -6.02
CA LYS A 15 9.10 11.64 -5.01
C LYS A 15 7.72 11.10 -4.62
N GLU A 16 7.08 10.30 -5.47
CA GLU A 16 5.74 9.75 -5.24
C GLU A 16 5.50 8.52 -6.12
N PHE A 17 4.85 7.48 -5.58
CA PHE A 17 4.37 6.34 -6.34
C PHE A 17 2.91 6.04 -5.99
N LYS A 18 2.02 6.15 -6.97
CA LYS A 18 0.57 5.98 -6.78
C LYS A 18 0.18 4.51 -6.90
N ILE A 19 0.26 3.81 -5.77
CA ILE A 19 -0.04 2.37 -5.67
C ILE A 19 -1.45 2.04 -6.16
N SER A 20 -2.44 2.88 -5.85
CA SER A 20 -3.84 2.67 -6.27
C SER A 20 -4.01 2.71 -7.78
N GLU A 21 -3.38 3.66 -8.46
CA GLU A 21 -3.41 3.75 -9.93
C GLU A 21 -2.73 2.52 -10.56
N PHE A 22 -1.59 2.11 -10.00
CA PHE A 22 -0.87 0.93 -10.48
C PHE A 22 -1.69 -0.37 -10.36
N LEU A 23 -2.24 -0.64 -9.17
CA LEU A 23 -3.03 -1.85 -8.92
C LEU A 23 -4.35 -1.87 -9.71
N ASN A 24 -4.92 -0.71 -10.01
CA ASN A 24 -6.12 -0.59 -10.83
C ASN A 24 -5.84 -0.56 -12.34
N SER A 25 -4.57 -0.61 -12.76
CA SER A 25 -4.23 -0.64 -14.19
C SER A 25 -4.75 -1.91 -14.88
N ASP A 26 -5.04 -1.79 -16.17
CA ASP A 26 -5.37 -2.90 -17.07
C ASP A 26 -4.40 -4.08 -16.93
N PHE A 27 -3.11 -3.78 -16.78
CA PHE A 27 -2.08 -4.78 -16.63
C PHE A 27 -2.30 -5.61 -15.37
N CYS A 28 -2.50 -4.97 -14.21
CA CYS A 28 -2.71 -5.69 -12.96
C CYS A 28 -4.03 -6.47 -12.96
N GLN A 29 -5.11 -5.86 -13.47
CA GLN A 29 -6.42 -6.52 -13.53
C GLN A 29 -6.41 -7.76 -14.44
N LYS A 30 -5.87 -7.65 -15.66
CA LYS A 30 -5.80 -8.76 -16.62
C LYS A 30 -4.96 -9.93 -16.11
N ASN A 31 -3.95 -9.64 -15.28
CA ASN A 31 -3.05 -10.65 -14.72
C ASN A 31 -3.44 -11.06 -13.29
N GLY A 32 -4.57 -10.60 -12.75
CA GLY A 32 -5.00 -10.94 -11.39
C GLY A 32 -4.01 -10.51 -10.29
N ILE A 33 -3.21 -9.47 -10.55
CA ILE A 33 -2.24 -8.92 -9.61
C ILE A 33 -3.00 -8.13 -8.54
N SER A 34 -2.90 -8.59 -7.29
CA SER A 34 -3.65 -8.03 -6.17
C SER A 34 -2.79 -7.45 -5.05
N GLY A 35 -1.47 -7.63 -5.16
CA GLY A 35 -0.48 -7.11 -4.23
C GLY A 35 0.76 -6.59 -4.94
N PHE A 36 1.59 -5.87 -4.18
CA PHE A 36 2.82 -5.28 -4.67
C PHE A 36 3.92 -5.32 -3.61
N SER A 37 5.15 -5.22 -4.08
CA SER A 37 6.36 -5.07 -3.28
C SER A 37 7.17 -3.93 -3.86
N THR A 38 7.64 -3.00 -3.03
CA THR A 38 8.67 -2.04 -3.42
C THR A 38 10.03 -2.57 -3.00
N LEU A 39 11.01 -2.41 -3.88
CA LEU A 39 12.40 -2.79 -3.63
C LEU A 39 13.27 -1.54 -3.64
N HIS A 40 14.23 -1.49 -2.72
CA HIS A 40 15.32 -0.52 -2.74
C HIS A 40 16.32 -0.84 -3.86
N ARG A 41 17.27 0.08 -4.10
CA ARG A 41 18.31 -0.09 -5.12
C ARG A 41 19.11 -1.40 -4.93
N ASP A 42 19.39 -1.75 -3.68
CA ASP A 42 20.11 -2.96 -3.27
C ASP A 42 19.24 -4.22 -3.26
N GLU A 43 18.05 -4.15 -3.87
CA GLU A 43 17.08 -5.25 -3.99
C GLU A 43 16.50 -5.75 -2.68
N LYS A 44 16.76 -5.05 -1.56
CA LYS A 44 16.08 -5.33 -0.31
C LYS A 44 14.63 -4.86 -0.37
N SER A 45 13.78 -5.63 0.31
CA SER A 45 12.37 -5.32 0.54
C SER A 45 12.20 -3.99 1.27
N GLY A 46 11.46 -3.07 0.67
CA GLY A 46 11.03 -1.82 1.31
C GLY A 46 9.66 -1.96 1.94
N MET A 47 8.60 -1.83 1.13
CA MET A 47 7.21 -1.95 1.56
C MET A 47 6.45 -2.98 0.73
N HIS A 48 5.60 -3.76 1.38
CA HIS A 48 4.69 -4.72 0.74
C HIS A 48 3.25 -4.35 1.03
N GLY A 49 2.37 -4.50 0.04
CA GLY A 49 0.94 -4.35 0.25
C GLY A 49 0.15 -5.47 -0.39
N PHE A 50 -0.81 -6.01 0.36
CA PHE A 50 -1.66 -7.11 -0.10
C PHE A 50 -3.06 -7.00 0.50
N VAL A 51 -4.03 -7.69 -0.10
CA VAL A 51 -5.40 -7.79 0.42
C VAL A 51 -5.58 -9.18 1.00
N ALA A 52 -6.06 -9.26 2.24
CA ALA A 52 -6.44 -10.49 2.90
C ALA A 52 -7.95 -10.48 3.21
N GLU A 53 -8.58 -11.66 3.16
CA GLU A 53 -9.89 -11.84 3.76
C GLU A 53 -9.72 -12.12 5.24
N GLU A 54 -10.38 -11.32 6.08
CA GLU A 54 -10.35 -11.44 7.53
C GLU A 54 -11.76 -11.50 8.09
N GLY A 55 -11.89 -12.12 9.27
CA GLY A 55 -13.18 -12.36 9.92
C GLY A 55 -13.81 -13.69 9.51
N GLU A 56 -14.91 -14.03 10.17
CA GLU A 56 -15.62 -15.31 10.00
C GLU A 56 -17.10 -15.10 9.67
N GLY A 57 -17.70 -16.05 8.96
CA GLY A 57 -19.12 -16.02 8.64
C GLY A 57 -19.56 -14.74 7.92
N LYS A 58 -20.48 -13.99 8.54
CA LYS A 58 -21.04 -12.73 8.01
C LYS A 58 -20.09 -11.54 8.16
N ASP A 59 -19.06 -11.65 9.00
CA ASP A 59 -18.11 -10.57 9.28
C ASP A 59 -16.87 -10.62 8.37
N LYS A 60 -16.88 -11.50 7.35
CA LYS A 60 -15.83 -11.57 6.34
C LYS A 60 -15.69 -10.23 5.61
N ARG A 61 -14.50 -9.66 5.68
CA ARG A 61 -14.14 -8.39 5.04
C ARG A 61 -12.78 -8.50 4.35
N LYS A 62 -12.59 -7.72 3.29
CA LYS A 62 -11.29 -7.58 2.62
C LYS A 62 -10.53 -6.45 3.29
N VAL A 63 -9.41 -6.78 3.92
CA VAL A 63 -8.51 -5.83 4.58
C VAL A 63 -7.25 -5.68 3.74
N ARG A 64 -6.85 -4.42 3.49
CA ARG A 64 -5.58 -4.11 2.84
C ARG A 64 -4.51 -3.88 3.89
N HIS A 65 -3.46 -4.67 3.81
CA HIS A 65 -2.28 -4.57 4.66
C HIS A 65 -1.18 -3.81 3.95
N TYR A 66 -0.48 -2.96 4.70
CA TYR A 66 0.76 -2.33 4.29
C TYR A 66 1.82 -2.71 5.34
N VAL A 67 2.86 -3.40 4.89
CA VAL A 67 3.97 -3.87 5.73
C VAL A 67 5.22 -3.14 5.30
N VAL A 68 5.78 -2.33 6.18
CA VAL A 68 7.05 -1.65 5.97
C VAL A 68 8.15 -2.46 6.63
N THR A 69 9.18 -2.82 5.85
CA THR A 69 10.29 -3.68 6.30
C THR A 69 11.54 -2.88 6.61
N ASP A 70 11.81 -1.82 5.83
CA ASP A 70 12.96 -0.93 6.01
C ASP A 70 12.67 0.44 5.41
N GLY A 71 13.28 1.51 5.96
CA GLY A 71 13.17 2.88 5.45
C GLY A 71 12.11 3.76 6.13
N SER A 72 12.02 5.00 5.65
CA SER A 72 10.99 5.96 6.07
C SER A 72 10.00 6.22 4.94
N TYR A 73 8.70 6.25 5.26
CA TYR A 73 7.64 6.48 4.28
C TYR A 73 6.64 7.51 4.77
N GLU A 74 6.17 8.35 3.85
CA GLU A 74 4.91 9.06 3.99
C GLU A 74 3.89 8.39 3.08
N ILE A 75 2.82 7.85 3.67
CA ILE A 75 1.71 7.22 2.96
C ILE A 75 0.52 8.16 3.04
N THR A 76 0.00 8.56 1.89
CA THR A 76 -1.26 9.30 1.78
C THR A 76 -2.35 8.35 1.29
N LEU A 77 -3.42 8.22 2.07
CA LEU A 77 -4.60 7.43 1.73
C LEU A 77 -5.78 8.38 1.51
N ASN A 78 -6.31 8.40 0.30
CA ASN A 78 -7.55 9.08 -0.01
C ASN A 78 -8.71 8.11 0.24
N TRP A 79 -9.58 8.44 1.18
CA TRP A 79 -10.68 7.62 1.65
C TRP A 79 -12.01 8.32 1.39
N PRO A 80 -12.67 8.04 0.26
CA PRO A 80 -13.96 8.63 -0.06
C PRO A 80 -15.09 7.97 0.74
N VAL A 81 -15.88 8.76 1.47
CA VAL A 81 -17.07 8.32 2.23
C VAL A 81 -18.22 9.26 1.92
N ASN A 82 -19.37 8.72 1.52
CA ASN A 82 -20.61 9.48 1.30
C ASN A 82 -20.47 10.72 0.38
N GLY A 83 -19.55 10.69 -0.59
CA GLY A 83 -19.31 11.80 -1.51
C GLY A 83 -18.27 12.83 -1.03
N GLU A 84 -17.77 12.68 0.20
CA GLU A 84 -16.65 13.45 0.75
C GLU A 84 -15.36 12.63 0.65
N THR A 85 -14.21 13.29 0.46
CA THR A 85 -12.90 12.62 0.40
C THR A 85 -12.09 12.99 1.63
N HIS A 86 -11.86 12.01 2.50
CA HIS A 86 -10.98 12.17 3.65
C HIS A 86 -9.55 11.80 3.27
N ILE A 87 -8.57 12.48 3.86
CA ILE A 87 -7.16 12.20 3.60
C ILE A 87 -6.49 11.78 4.90
N ILE A 88 -5.96 10.55 4.92
CA ILE A 88 -5.18 10.02 6.02
C ILE A 88 -3.70 10.06 5.62
N LYS A 89 -2.86 10.69 6.44
CA LYS A 89 -1.41 10.73 6.24
C LYS A 89 -0.70 9.97 7.35
N ILE A 90 0.02 8.93 6.95
CA ILE A 90 0.78 8.06 7.86
C ILE A 90 2.26 8.29 7.59
N ARG A 91 3.03 8.60 8.64
CA ARG A 91 4.49 8.71 8.56
C ARG A 91 5.11 7.56 9.34
N ILE A 92 5.93 6.78 8.66
CA ILE A 92 6.62 5.61 9.21
C ILE A 92 8.11 5.92 9.19
N TYR A 93 8.77 5.75 10.32
CA TYR A 93 10.21 5.95 10.50
C TYR A 93 10.88 4.63 10.91
N PRO A 94 12.21 4.50 10.77
CA PRO A 94 12.92 3.26 11.06
C PRO A 94 12.88 2.87 12.55
N ASP A 95 12.63 3.85 13.43
CA ASP A 95 12.50 3.71 14.88
C ASP A 95 11.04 3.53 15.35
N GLY A 96 10.06 3.56 14.44
CA GLY A 96 8.64 3.33 14.73
C GLY A 96 7.67 4.14 13.86
N GLU A 97 6.37 3.93 14.09
CA GLU A 97 5.30 4.65 13.37
C GLU A 97 4.80 5.87 14.15
N LYS A 98 4.57 6.99 13.45
CA LYS A 98 3.88 8.16 14.01
C LYS A 98 2.69 8.52 13.15
N LEU A 99 1.48 8.16 13.61
CA LEU A 99 0.25 8.69 13.05
C LEU A 99 0.23 10.20 13.26
N THR A 100 0.27 10.98 12.18
CA THR A 100 0.50 12.43 12.30
C THR A 100 -0.77 13.24 12.02
N GLU A 101 -1.68 12.80 11.14
CA GLU A 101 -2.83 13.65 10.79
C GLU A 101 -4.00 12.89 10.13
N ILE A 102 -5.23 13.19 10.56
CA ILE A 102 -6.47 12.96 9.81
C ILE A 102 -6.92 14.36 9.37
N ILE A 103 -6.93 14.64 8.07
CA ILE A 103 -7.43 15.90 7.54
C ILE A 103 -8.85 15.63 7.02
N GLU A 104 -9.84 16.24 7.68
CA GLU A 104 -11.25 16.28 7.27
C GLU A 104 -11.48 17.29 6.15
#